data_AF-B4VSI6-F1
#
_entry.id   AF-B4VSI6-F1
#
_cell.length_a   1.000
_cell.length_b   1.000
_cell.length_c   1.000
_cell.angle_alpha   90.00
_cell.angle_beta   90.00
_cell.angle_gamma   90.00
#
_symmetry.space_group_name_H-M   'P 1'
#
loop_
_entity.id
_entity.type
_entity.pdbx_description
1 polymer ?
#
loop_
_entity_poly.entity_id
_entity_poly.type
_entity_poly.pdbx_seq_one_letter_code
_entity_poly.pdbx_strand_id
1 'polypeptide(L)'
;MTTDKPYYQHLNASNDLVTPYAAVRAGFVALALEKNRRATPFVEQARVLKAAASRIKTPMELVDLEDIQPALLTAAGVSDKAARYLDIHDKIAAIRGLIENFLEPAGAKFIEELVFRFLLIRGDTLGGSMRNVGGVLAQRKLTRMLLSTLTVAGKSYQWLHSSMNRWASMTDEDSDIELHLKGLSWKSNEQNSSFNTTAHQSSIYDSWTKTAYLLLKSEKKTQLIKDFVG
;
A
#
# COMPACT_ATOMS: atom_id res chain seq x y z
N MET A 1 21.83 34.26 -17.01
CA MET A 1 20.55 33.61 -16.63
C MET A 1 20.59 33.39 -15.13
N THR A 2 19.59 33.88 -14.40
CA THR A 2 19.58 33.88 -12.94
C THR A 2 19.54 32.46 -12.39
N THR A 3 20.61 32.06 -11.72
CA THR A 3 20.79 30.80 -10.97
C THR A 3 19.92 30.72 -9.71
N ASP A 4 18.79 31.45 -9.68
CA ASP A 4 18.10 31.82 -8.45
C ASP A 4 16.86 30.97 -8.16
N LYS A 5 16.51 30.04 -9.07
CA LYS A 5 15.40 29.10 -8.86
C LYS A 5 15.93 27.71 -8.48
N PRO A 6 15.42 27.09 -7.40
CA PRO A 6 15.98 25.85 -6.84
C PRO A 6 15.99 24.66 -7.81
N TYR A 7 15.02 24.60 -8.73
CA TYR A 7 14.93 23.51 -9.68
C TYR A 7 16.07 23.49 -10.72
N TYR A 8 16.71 24.64 -11.00
CA TYR A 8 17.88 24.67 -11.88
C TYR A 8 19.12 23.96 -11.30
N GLN A 9 19.08 23.56 -10.02
CA GLN A 9 20.12 22.73 -9.42
C GLN A 9 20.07 21.27 -9.91
N HIS A 10 18.93 20.82 -10.45
CA HIS A 10 18.71 19.44 -10.87
C HIS A 10 17.98 19.28 -12.21
N LEU A 11 17.50 20.36 -12.83
CA LEU A 11 16.85 20.37 -14.15
C LEU A 11 17.55 21.34 -15.09
N ASN A 12 18.05 20.83 -16.22
CA ASN A 12 18.70 21.59 -17.29
C ASN A 12 17.79 21.76 -18.52
N ALA A 13 16.91 20.78 -18.77
CA ALA A 13 15.97 20.80 -19.89
C ALA A 13 14.63 20.16 -19.50
N SER A 14 13.58 20.38 -20.31
CA SER A 14 12.26 19.76 -20.09
C SER A 14 12.31 18.23 -20.11
N ASN A 15 13.25 17.65 -20.86
CA ASN A 15 13.42 16.21 -20.95
C ASN A 15 13.90 15.57 -19.62
N ASP A 16 14.50 16.35 -18.70
CA ASP A 16 14.93 15.84 -17.39
C ASP A 16 13.74 15.47 -16.48
N LEU A 17 12.53 15.94 -16.80
CA LEU A 17 11.29 15.59 -16.10
C LEU A 17 10.60 14.34 -16.68
N VAL A 18 11.07 13.84 -17.83
CA VAL A 18 10.47 12.68 -18.49
C VAL A 18 10.97 11.41 -17.81
N THR A 19 10.05 10.54 -17.39
CA THR A 19 10.43 9.25 -16.77
C THR A 19 11.07 8.33 -17.81
N PRO A 20 12.33 7.91 -17.63
CA PRO A 20 12.98 7.02 -18.60
C PRO A 20 12.33 5.63 -18.63
N TYR A 21 12.40 4.95 -19.77
CA TYR A 21 11.86 3.59 -19.92
C TYR A 21 12.39 2.62 -18.85
N ALA A 22 13.68 2.69 -18.52
CA ALA A 22 14.28 1.84 -17.48
C ALA A 22 13.60 2.03 -16.11
N ALA A 23 13.25 3.28 -15.75
CA ALA A 23 12.56 3.60 -14.51
C ALA A 23 11.11 3.10 -14.53
N VAL A 24 10.41 3.23 -15.67
CA VAL A 24 9.06 2.65 -15.85
C VAL A 24 9.09 1.13 -15.66
N ARG A 25 10.02 0.45 -16.33
CA ARG A 25 10.22 -1.01 -16.22
C ARG A 25 10.50 -1.44 -14.77
N ALA A 26 11.43 -0.75 -14.10
CA ALA A 26 11.74 -1.02 -12.70
C ALA A 26 10.51 -0.84 -11.79
N GLY A 27 9.69 0.18 -12.05
CA GLY A 27 8.44 0.42 -11.34
C GLY A 27 7.45 -0.75 -11.48
N PHE A 28 7.26 -1.28 -12.69
CA PHE A 28 6.41 -2.45 -12.90
C PHE A 28 6.92 -3.70 -12.17
N VAL A 29 8.23 -3.94 -12.17
CA VAL A 29 8.84 -5.06 -11.45
C VAL A 29 8.60 -4.92 -9.93
N ALA A 30 8.82 -3.73 -9.37
CA ALA A 30 8.60 -3.47 -7.95
C ALA A 30 7.12 -3.67 -7.55
N LEU A 31 6.18 -3.22 -8.39
CA LEU A 31 4.75 -3.42 -8.17
C LEU A 31 4.36 -4.91 -8.22
N ALA A 32 4.96 -5.70 -9.12
CA ALA A 32 4.71 -7.13 -9.20
C ALA A 32 5.22 -7.87 -7.95
N LEU A 33 6.41 -7.53 -7.47
CA LEU A 33 6.95 -8.09 -6.22
C LEU A 33 6.07 -7.77 -5.01
N GLU A 34 5.64 -6.51 -4.89
CA GLU A 34 4.76 -6.10 -3.79
C GLU A 34 3.37 -6.76 -3.89
N LYS A 35 2.85 -6.96 -5.12
CA LYS A 35 1.62 -7.74 -5.33
C LYS A 35 1.76 -9.17 -4.81
N ASN A 36 2.86 -9.85 -5.13
CA ASN A 36 3.11 -11.21 -4.64
C ASN A 36 3.22 -11.26 -3.12
N ARG A 37 3.95 -10.32 -2.51
CA ARG A 37 4.05 -10.22 -1.04
C ARG A 37 2.69 -10.02 -0.37
N ARG A 38 1.82 -9.19 -0.96
CA ARG A 38 0.46 -8.95 -0.45
C ARG A 38 -0.53 -10.06 -0.77
N ALA A 39 -0.24 -10.92 -1.74
CA ALA A 39 -1.08 -12.05 -2.10
C ALA A 39 -1.03 -13.17 -1.03
N THR A 40 0.10 -13.33 -0.34
CA THR A 40 0.33 -14.38 0.67
C THR A 40 -0.84 -14.57 1.65
N PRO A 41 -1.33 -13.55 2.38
CA PRO A 41 -2.44 -13.74 3.32
C PRO A 41 -3.73 -14.27 2.65
N PHE A 42 -4.03 -13.89 1.41
CA PHE A 42 -5.20 -14.39 0.69
C PHE A 42 -5.04 -15.86 0.30
N VAL A 43 -3.83 -16.27 -0.08
CA VAL A 43 -3.52 -17.68 -0.35
C VAL A 43 -3.62 -18.52 0.92
N GLU A 44 -3.12 -18.03 2.06
CA GLU A 44 -3.26 -18.73 3.33
C GLU A 44 -4.73 -18.84 3.78
N GLN A 45 -5.52 -17.77 3.62
CA GLN A 45 -6.97 -17.81 3.88
C GLN A 45 -7.67 -18.88 3.03
N ALA A 46 -7.31 -19.01 1.75
CA ALA A 46 -7.86 -20.03 0.88
C ALA A 46 -7.49 -21.46 1.31
N ARG A 47 -6.27 -21.66 1.83
CA ARG A 47 -5.85 -22.96 2.41
C ARG A 47 -6.63 -23.29 3.67
N VAL A 48 -6.83 -22.31 4.56
CA VAL A 48 -7.65 -22.47 5.77
C VAL A 48 -9.10 -22.78 5.41
N LEU A 49 -9.68 -22.06 4.45
CA LEU A 49 -11.03 -22.31 3.94
C LEU A 49 -11.16 -23.74 3.40
N LYS A 50 -10.20 -24.18 2.57
CA LYS A 50 -10.15 -25.55 2.05
C LYS A 50 -10.16 -26.58 3.17
N ALA A 51 -9.30 -26.39 4.17
CA ALA A 51 -9.18 -27.32 5.30
C ALA A 51 -10.46 -27.37 6.16
N ALA A 52 -11.11 -26.22 6.38
CA ALA A 52 -12.37 -26.14 7.11
C ALA A 52 -13.50 -26.85 6.34
N ALA A 53 -13.64 -26.56 5.04
CA ALA A 53 -14.70 -27.11 4.20
C ALA A 53 -14.51 -28.60 3.88
N SER A 54 -13.28 -29.12 3.93
CA SER A 54 -12.98 -30.55 3.64
C SER A 54 -13.59 -31.55 4.63
N ARG A 55 -14.14 -31.08 5.77
CA ARG A 55 -14.84 -31.91 6.76
C ARG A 55 -16.27 -32.24 6.34
N ILE A 56 -16.78 -31.52 5.34
CA ILE A 56 -18.16 -31.53 4.91
C ILE A 56 -18.34 -32.49 3.73
N LYS A 57 -19.46 -33.22 3.72
CA LYS A 57 -19.74 -34.23 2.68
C LYS A 57 -20.61 -33.69 1.55
N THR A 58 -21.47 -32.72 1.85
CA THR A 58 -22.40 -32.14 0.87
C THR A 58 -22.31 -30.62 0.85
N PRO A 59 -22.48 -29.96 -0.31
CA PRO A 59 -22.40 -28.50 -0.40
C PRO A 59 -23.36 -27.76 0.55
N MET A 60 -24.54 -28.31 0.82
CA MET A 60 -25.56 -27.66 1.65
C MET A 60 -25.15 -27.55 3.13
N GLU A 61 -24.40 -28.52 3.65
CA GLU A 61 -23.84 -28.49 5.01
C GLU A 61 -22.89 -27.29 5.24
N LEU A 62 -22.38 -26.63 4.18
CA LEU A 62 -21.58 -25.41 4.32
C LEU A 62 -22.37 -24.25 4.94
N VAL A 63 -23.70 -24.22 4.77
CA VAL A 63 -24.57 -23.17 5.33
C VAL A 63 -24.53 -23.17 6.86
N ASP A 64 -24.30 -24.33 7.48
CA ASP A 64 -24.30 -24.48 8.93
C ASP A 64 -22.94 -24.17 9.58
N LEU A 65 -21.88 -23.96 8.78
CA LEU A 65 -20.56 -23.61 9.27
C LEU A 65 -20.43 -22.09 9.49
N GLU A 66 -20.75 -21.65 10.72
CA GLU A 66 -20.67 -20.24 11.13
C GLU A 66 -19.28 -19.62 10.88
N ASP A 67 -18.21 -20.36 11.19
CA ASP A 67 -16.82 -19.89 11.12
C ASP A 67 -16.37 -19.49 9.70
N ILE A 68 -17.03 -20.00 8.65
CA ILE A 68 -16.67 -19.73 7.25
C ILE A 68 -17.71 -18.90 6.50
N GLN A 69 -18.79 -18.45 7.14
CA GLN A 69 -19.83 -17.63 6.51
C GLN A 69 -19.27 -16.41 5.74
N PRO A 70 -18.30 -15.63 6.27
CA PRO A 70 -17.72 -14.53 5.52
C PRO A 70 -16.99 -14.98 4.25
N ALA A 71 -16.36 -16.15 4.28
CA ALA A 71 -15.66 -16.72 3.14
C ALA A 71 -16.63 -17.28 2.08
N LEU A 72 -17.74 -17.89 2.50
CA LEU A 72 -18.83 -18.30 1.61
C LEU A 72 -19.46 -17.10 0.92
N LEU A 73 -19.72 -16.03 1.66
CA LEU A 73 -20.24 -14.77 1.10
C LEU A 73 -19.26 -14.16 0.09
N THR A 74 -17.96 -14.20 0.39
CA THR A 74 -16.91 -13.77 -0.55
C THR A 74 -16.95 -14.64 -1.83
N ALA A 75 -17.00 -15.97 -1.70
CA ALA A 75 -17.06 -16.89 -2.83
C ALA A 75 -18.36 -16.74 -3.65
N ALA A 76 -19.44 -16.28 -3.03
CA ALA A 76 -20.70 -15.94 -3.70
C ALA A 76 -20.62 -14.65 -4.54
N GLY A 77 -19.45 -14.01 -4.61
CA GLY A 77 -19.24 -12.80 -5.41
C GLY A 77 -19.48 -11.50 -4.66
N VAL A 78 -19.75 -11.55 -3.35
CA VAL A 78 -20.02 -10.36 -2.56
C VAL A 78 -18.71 -9.81 -1.98
N SER A 79 -18.33 -8.61 -2.44
CA SER A 79 -17.15 -7.91 -1.89
C SER A 79 -17.38 -7.40 -0.47
N ASP A 80 -16.28 -7.14 0.26
CA ASP A 80 -16.33 -6.53 1.61
C ASP A 80 -17.09 -5.19 1.63
N LYS A 81 -17.11 -4.45 0.51
CA LYS A 81 -17.86 -3.20 0.36
C LYS A 81 -19.35 -3.49 0.17
N ALA A 82 -19.70 -4.42 -0.71
CA ALA A 82 -21.09 -4.79 -0.99
C ALA A 82 -21.77 -5.40 0.25
N ALA A 83 -21.07 -6.27 0.99
CA ALA A 83 -21.58 -6.95 2.18
C ALA A 83 -22.09 -6.00 3.28
N ARG A 84 -21.64 -4.74 3.30
CA ARG A 84 -22.10 -3.70 4.24
C ARG A 84 -23.49 -3.15 3.92
N TYR A 85 -23.94 -3.30 2.68
CA TYR A 85 -25.24 -2.81 2.21
C TYR A 85 -26.30 -3.91 2.15
N LEU A 86 -25.91 -5.16 2.41
CA LEU A 86 -26.80 -6.32 2.36
C LEU A 86 -27.28 -6.68 3.77
N ASP A 87 -28.56 -7.00 3.88
CA ASP A 87 -29.11 -7.56 5.10
C ASP A 87 -28.75 -9.05 5.24
N ILE A 88 -29.28 -9.71 6.27
CA ILE A 88 -29.01 -11.13 6.51
C ILE A 88 -29.67 -12.04 5.46
N HIS A 89 -30.85 -11.69 4.97
CA HIS A 89 -31.57 -12.47 3.97
C HIS A 89 -30.87 -12.44 2.62
N ASP A 90 -30.38 -11.27 2.22
CA ASP A 90 -29.56 -11.10 1.01
C ASP A 90 -28.30 -11.96 1.05
N LYS A 91 -27.61 -11.99 2.20
CA LYS A 91 -26.39 -12.77 2.39
C LYS A 91 -26.66 -14.27 2.32
N ILE A 92 -27.72 -14.73 2.97
CA ILE A 92 -28.15 -16.13 2.89
C ILE A 92 -28.53 -16.50 1.47
N ALA A 93 -29.28 -15.64 0.77
CA ALA A 93 -29.67 -15.87 -0.63
C ALA A 93 -28.45 -15.95 -1.55
N ALA A 94 -27.45 -15.09 -1.36
CA ALA A 94 -26.21 -15.15 -2.12
C ALA A 94 -25.44 -16.46 -1.89
N ILE A 95 -25.33 -16.92 -0.65
CA ILE A 95 -24.65 -18.19 -0.31
C ILE A 95 -25.41 -19.39 -0.87
N ARG A 96 -26.74 -19.41 -0.78
CA ARG A 96 -27.56 -20.46 -1.41
C ARG A 96 -27.40 -20.46 -2.93
N GLY A 97 -27.43 -19.27 -3.55
CA GLY A 97 -27.17 -19.12 -4.98
C GLY A 97 -25.77 -19.63 -5.38
N LEU A 98 -24.75 -19.43 -4.54
CA LEU A 98 -23.43 -20.04 -4.76
C LEU A 98 -23.50 -21.57 -4.74
N ILE A 99 -24.18 -22.13 -3.73
CA ILE A 99 -24.28 -23.58 -3.53
C ILE A 99 -25.02 -24.23 -4.70
N GLU A 100 -26.25 -23.81 -4.96
CA GLU A 100 -27.16 -24.41 -5.93
C GLU A 100 -26.63 -24.29 -7.37
N ASN A 101 -26.07 -23.14 -7.73
CA ASN A 101 -25.68 -22.89 -9.12
C ASN A 101 -24.24 -23.32 -9.45
N PHE A 102 -23.40 -23.57 -8.45
CA PHE A 102 -21.97 -23.83 -8.71
C PHE A 102 -21.39 -24.97 -7.87
N LEU A 103 -21.62 -25.01 -6.56
CA LEU A 103 -21.01 -26.02 -5.71
C LEU A 103 -21.68 -27.40 -5.89
N GLU A 104 -23.01 -27.46 -5.97
CA GLU A 104 -23.73 -28.70 -6.27
C GLU A 104 -23.40 -29.25 -7.67
N PRO A 105 -23.44 -28.44 -8.75
CA PRO A 105 -23.01 -28.89 -10.08
C PRO A 105 -21.55 -29.36 -10.16
N ALA A 106 -20.66 -28.86 -9.29
CA ALA A 106 -19.27 -29.29 -9.24
C ALA A 106 -19.07 -30.70 -8.64
N GLY A 107 -20.10 -31.27 -8.00
CA GLY A 107 -20.07 -32.62 -7.45
C GLY A 107 -18.90 -32.85 -6.49
N ALA A 108 -18.11 -33.90 -6.71
CA ALA A 108 -16.95 -34.22 -5.87
C ALA A 108 -15.88 -33.11 -5.81
N LYS A 109 -15.92 -32.13 -6.71
CA LYS A 109 -14.98 -31.00 -6.77
C LYS A 109 -15.52 -29.72 -6.12
N PHE A 110 -16.64 -29.76 -5.42
CA PHE A 110 -17.27 -28.57 -4.85
C PHE A 110 -16.34 -27.75 -3.92
N ILE A 111 -15.43 -28.42 -3.20
CA ILE A 111 -14.43 -27.74 -2.37
C ILE A 111 -13.42 -26.96 -3.21
N GLU A 112 -13.00 -27.52 -4.35
CA GLU A 112 -12.10 -26.85 -5.29
C GLU A 112 -12.80 -25.64 -5.93
N GLU A 113 -14.04 -25.82 -6.36
CA GLU A 113 -14.88 -24.75 -6.90
C GLU A 113 -15.07 -23.60 -5.90
N LEU A 114 -15.35 -23.91 -4.63
CA LEU A 114 -15.46 -22.94 -3.55
C LEU A 114 -14.16 -22.12 -3.40
N VAL A 115 -13.02 -22.80 -3.35
CA VAL A 115 -11.70 -22.16 -3.18
C VAL A 115 -11.34 -21.28 -4.38
N PHE A 116 -11.61 -21.74 -5.61
CA PHE A 116 -11.36 -20.95 -6.81
C PHE A 116 -12.20 -19.68 -6.86
N ARG A 117 -13.49 -19.77 -6.53
CA ARG A 117 -14.36 -18.59 -6.46
C ARG A 117 -13.93 -17.62 -5.38
N PHE A 118 -13.60 -18.13 -4.19
CA PHE A 118 -13.04 -17.31 -3.13
C PHE A 118 -11.80 -16.54 -3.58
N LEU A 119 -10.82 -17.24 -4.20
CA LEU A 119 -9.59 -16.63 -4.70
C LEU A 119 -9.83 -15.63 -5.82
N LEU A 120 -10.79 -15.89 -6.71
CA LEU A 120 -11.14 -14.98 -7.81
C LEU A 120 -11.60 -13.62 -7.28
N ILE A 121 -12.48 -13.62 -6.27
CA ILE A 121 -12.99 -12.40 -5.64
C ILE A 121 -11.93 -11.71 -4.76
N ARG A 122 -11.10 -12.50 -4.05
CA ARG A 122 -9.93 -11.94 -3.34
C ARG A 122 -8.89 -11.35 -4.31
N GLY A 123 -8.81 -11.85 -5.54
CA GLY A 123 -8.02 -11.28 -6.62
C GLY A 123 -8.41 -9.84 -6.95
N ASP A 124 -9.72 -9.54 -7.02
CA ASP A 124 -10.22 -8.18 -7.19
C ASP A 124 -9.93 -7.31 -5.96
N THR A 125 -10.09 -7.85 -4.75
CA THR A 125 -9.75 -7.15 -3.51
C THR A 125 -8.27 -6.75 -3.47
N LEU A 126 -7.37 -7.67 -3.80
CA LEU A 126 -5.94 -7.42 -3.93
C LEU A 126 -5.67 -6.37 -5.02
N GLY A 127 -6.29 -6.51 -6.19
CA GLY A 127 -6.19 -5.56 -7.29
C GLY A 127 -6.60 -4.14 -6.90
N GLY A 128 -7.72 -3.98 -6.20
CA GLY A 128 -8.18 -2.72 -5.62
C GLY A 128 -7.16 -2.13 -4.65
N SER A 129 -6.59 -2.95 -3.76
CA SER A 129 -5.56 -2.49 -2.83
C SER A 129 -4.28 -2.04 -3.53
N MET A 130 -3.88 -2.69 -4.62
CA MET A 130 -2.66 -2.40 -5.38
C MET A 130 -2.69 -1.05 -6.10
N ARG A 131 -3.86 -0.50 -6.41
CA ARG A 131 -3.99 0.82 -7.08
C ARG A 131 -3.37 1.96 -6.26
N ASN A 132 -3.39 1.83 -4.93
CA ASN A 132 -2.84 2.84 -4.03
C ASN A 132 -1.36 2.59 -3.67
N VAL A 133 -0.83 1.41 -4.02
CA VAL A 133 0.50 0.97 -3.57
C VAL A 133 1.62 1.77 -4.21
N GLY A 134 1.47 2.18 -5.48
CA GLY A 134 2.46 3.04 -6.13
C GLY A 134 2.69 4.34 -5.36
N GLY A 135 1.61 4.99 -4.90
CA GLY A 135 1.69 6.19 -4.06
C GLY A 135 2.36 5.93 -2.72
N VAL A 136 2.02 4.82 -2.06
CA VAL A 136 2.64 4.42 -0.78
C VAL A 136 4.15 4.15 -0.94
N LEU A 137 4.57 3.45 -1.99
CA LEU A 137 5.97 3.17 -2.26
C LEU A 137 6.76 4.45 -2.58
N ALA A 138 6.17 5.36 -3.36
CA ALA A 138 6.78 6.66 -3.65
C ALA A 138 6.94 7.50 -2.38
N GLN A 139 5.91 7.55 -1.53
CA GLN A 139 5.97 8.24 -0.23
C GLN A 139 7.07 7.65 0.66
N ARG A 140 7.19 6.32 0.73
CA ARG A 140 8.24 5.64 1.49
C ARG A 140 9.63 6.01 0.98
N LYS A 141 9.85 5.95 -0.34
CA LYS A 141 11.13 6.32 -0.95
C LYS A 141 11.52 7.76 -0.64
N LEU A 142 10.57 8.69 -0.72
CA LEU A 142 10.81 10.10 -0.39
C LEU A 142 11.13 10.29 1.09
N THR A 143 10.28 9.76 1.97
CA THR A 143 10.44 9.93 3.42
C THR A 143 11.77 9.34 3.87
N ARG A 144 12.17 8.18 3.33
CA ARG A 144 13.48 7.60 3.58
C ARG A 144 14.62 8.53 3.16
N MET A 145 14.56 9.11 1.95
CA MET A 145 15.54 10.08 1.46
C MET A 145 15.63 11.32 2.38
N LEU A 146 14.49 11.83 2.82
CA LEU A 146 14.41 12.98 3.72
C LEU A 146 15.05 12.69 5.08
N LEU A 147 14.70 11.57 5.69
CA LEU A 147 15.30 11.11 6.95
C LEU A 147 16.82 10.97 6.82
N SER A 148 17.30 10.29 5.77
CA SER A 148 18.74 10.15 5.51
C SER A 148 19.44 11.50 5.29
N THR A 149 18.76 12.46 4.66
CA THR A 149 19.30 13.82 4.47
C THR A 149 19.45 14.54 5.81
N LEU A 150 18.46 14.42 6.70
CA LEU A 150 18.50 15.00 8.05
C LEU A 150 19.63 14.37 8.88
N THR A 151 19.78 13.04 8.82
CA THR A 151 20.85 12.32 9.52
C THR A 151 22.24 12.76 9.03
N VAL A 152 22.46 12.83 7.71
CA VAL A 152 23.75 13.29 7.14
C VAL A 152 24.05 14.74 7.52
N ALA A 153 23.01 15.59 7.62
CA ALA A 153 23.15 16.98 8.05
C ALA A 153 23.27 17.15 9.57
N GLY A 154 23.32 16.07 10.36
CA GLY A 154 23.38 16.12 11.82
C GLY A 154 22.13 16.73 12.48
N LYS A 155 20.98 16.70 11.80
CA LYS A 155 19.73 17.30 12.27
C LYS A 155 18.84 16.26 12.95
N SER A 156 18.51 16.49 14.21
CA SER A 156 17.53 15.69 14.91
C SER A 156 16.10 15.91 14.37
N TYR A 157 15.33 14.83 14.33
CA TYR A 157 13.92 14.87 13.93
C TYR A 157 13.03 14.08 14.88
N GLN A 158 11.73 14.32 14.77
CA GLN A 158 10.66 13.55 15.38
C GLN A 158 9.72 13.06 14.28
N TRP A 159 9.10 11.91 14.48
CA TRP A 159 8.19 11.32 13.51
C TRP A 159 6.91 10.84 14.18
N LEU A 160 5.79 10.95 13.47
CA LEU A 160 4.47 10.51 13.92
C LEU A 160 4.21 9.09 13.44
N HIS A 161 4.03 8.16 14.37
CA HIS A 161 3.70 6.77 14.05
C HIS A 161 2.24 6.63 13.60
N SER A 162 2.00 5.95 12.47
CA SER A 162 0.69 5.87 11.82
C SER A 162 -0.39 5.15 12.64
N SER A 163 -0.06 4.03 13.28
CA SER A 163 -1.02 3.27 14.12
C SER A 163 -1.17 3.84 15.54
N MET A 164 -0.07 4.22 16.20
CA MET A 164 -0.10 4.71 17.58
C MET A 164 -0.52 6.18 17.70
N ASN A 165 -0.43 6.94 16.61
CA ASN A 165 -0.67 8.39 16.58
C ASN A 165 0.13 9.16 17.64
N ARG A 166 1.40 8.74 17.84
CA ARG A 166 2.34 9.34 18.80
C ARG A 166 3.58 9.83 18.08
N TRP A 167 4.08 10.98 18.51
CA TRP A 167 5.38 11.48 18.09
C TRP A 167 6.48 10.75 18.85
N ALA A 168 7.46 10.25 18.12
CA ALA A 168 8.67 9.65 18.63
C ALA A 168 9.89 10.44 18.15
N SER A 169 10.90 10.56 18.99
CA SER A 169 12.20 11.12 18.59
C SER A 169 12.95 10.14 17.69
N MET A 170 13.88 10.64 16.88
CA MET A 170 14.80 9.78 16.13
C MET A 170 15.59 8.85 17.06
N THR A 171 15.96 7.69 16.53
CA THR A 171 16.80 6.68 17.16
C THR A 171 17.98 6.38 16.24
N ASP A 172 19.07 5.85 16.78
CA ASP A 172 20.22 5.45 15.95
C ASP A 172 19.87 4.29 15.00
N GLU A 173 18.95 3.42 15.43
CA GLU A 173 18.35 2.39 14.59
C GLU A 173 17.01 2.89 14.07
N ASP A 174 17.00 3.42 12.85
CA ASP A 174 15.84 4.06 12.21
C ASP A 174 15.34 3.32 10.96
N SER A 175 15.77 2.06 10.83
CA SER A 175 15.43 1.19 9.71
C SER A 175 13.92 1.01 9.62
N ASP A 176 13.40 1.07 8.39
CA ASP A 176 11.99 0.83 8.07
C ASP A 176 10.97 1.78 8.72
N ILE A 177 11.38 2.87 9.38
CA ILE A 177 10.46 3.85 9.98
C ILE A 177 9.47 4.40 8.93
N GLU A 178 9.90 4.57 7.68
CA GLU A 178 9.05 5.01 6.57
C GLU A 178 7.83 4.11 6.31
N LEU A 179 7.85 2.85 6.78
CA LEU A 179 6.69 1.95 6.68
C LEU A 179 5.53 2.42 7.56
N HIS A 180 5.83 3.13 8.65
CA HIS A 180 4.89 3.58 9.67
C HIS A 180 4.84 5.11 9.83
N LEU A 181 5.67 5.86 9.13
CA LEU A 181 5.73 7.32 9.22
C LEU A 181 4.50 7.98 8.60
N LYS A 182 3.77 8.74 9.42
CA LYS A 182 2.63 9.59 9.02
C LYS A 182 2.97 11.08 9.01
N GLY A 183 3.99 11.47 9.75
CA GLY A 183 4.44 12.84 9.84
C GLY A 183 5.90 12.90 10.28
N LEU A 184 6.57 13.98 9.93
CA LEU A 184 7.96 14.24 10.26
C LEU A 184 8.11 15.70 10.69
N SER A 185 8.93 15.97 11.70
CA SER A 185 9.25 17.32 12.14
C SER A 185 10.72 17.42 12.50
N TRP A 186 11.34 18.55 12.15
CA TRP A 186 12.74 18.85 12.49
C TRP A 186 12.89 20.35 12.67
N LYS A 187 14.00 20.74 13.29
CA LYS A 187 14.39 22.16 13.43
C LYS A 187 15.38 22.56 12.35
N SER A 188 15.14 23.70 11.72
CA SER A 188 16.08 24.33 10.79
C SER A 188 16.22 25.80 11.15
N ASN A 189 17.42 26.23 11.57
CA ASN A 189 17.78 27.62 11.90
C ASN A 189 16.64 28.38 12.62
N GLU A 190 16.37 27.96 13.87
CA GLU A 190 15.34 28.49 14.77
C GLU A 190 13.87 28.32 14.34
N GLN A 191 13.60 27.84 13.13
CA GLN A 191 12.25 27.56 12.64
C GLN A 191 11.93 26.06 12.69
N ASN A 192 10.75 25.73 13.23
CA ASN A 192 10.22 24.36 13.17
C ASN A 192 9.67 24.10 11.76
N SER A 193 10.17 23.04 11.13
CA SER A 193 9.63 22.50 9.87
C SER A 193 8.86 21.21 10.16
N SER A 194 7.74 21.01 9.47
CA SER A 194 6.92 19.81 9.60
C SER A 194 6.37 19.36 8.26
N PHE A 195 6.37 18.05 8.02
CA PHE A 195 5.82 17.38 6.87
C PHE A 195 4.76 16.37 7.32
N ASN A 196 3.53 16.49 6.82
CA ASN A 196 2.48 15.51 7.05
C ASN A 196 2.25 14.71 5.77
N THR A 197 2.24 13.38 5.89
CA THR A 197 2.04 12.50 4.74
C THR A 197 0.55 12.35 4.36
N THR A 198 -0.35 12.90 5.18
CA THR A 198 -1.81 12.85 4.98
C THR A 198 -2.33 14.24 4.62
N ALA A 199 -1.97 14.74 3.44
CA ALA A 199 -2.62 15.93 2.86
C ALA A 199 -3.68 15.47 1.87
N HIS A 200 -4.91 16.00 1.98
CA HIS A 200 -5.90 15.88 0.91
C HIS A 200 -5.28 16.42 -0.39
N GLN A 201 -5.63 15.77 -1.49
CA GLN A 201 -5.02 15.83 -2.84
C GLN A 201 -4.75 17.24 -3.43
N SER A 202 -5.28 18.32 -2.84
CA SER A 202 -5.09 19.71 -3.26
C SER A 202 -3.91 20.44 -2.60
N SER A 203 -3.42 20.00 -1.43
CA SER A 203 -2.38 20.71 -0.66
C SER A 203 -0.96 20.18 -0.91
N ILE A 204 -0.84 19.08 -1.66
CA ILE A 204 0.42 18.41 -1.94
C ILE A 204 1.35 19.42 -2.59
N TYR A 205 1.02 20.02 -3.74
CA TYR A 205 1.91 20.89 -4.53
C TYR A 205 2.59 22.08 -3.80
N ASP A 206 1.96 22.67 -2.79
CA ASP A 206 2.46 23.90 -2.16
C ASP A 206 3.47 23.64 -1.01
N SER A 207 3.49 22.42 -0.48
CA SER A 207 4.41 21.97 0.59
C SER A 207 5.78 21.50 0.05
N TRP A 208 5.81 20.98 -1.19
CA TRP A 208 7.03 20.41 -1.81
C TRP A 208 8.09 21.45 -2.13
N THR A 209 7.68 22.60 -2.66
CA THR A 209 8.60 23.64 -3.11
C THR A 209 9.31 24.28 -1.92
N LYS A 210 8.62 24.50 -0.80
CA LYS A 210 9.23 25.06 0.42
C LYS A 210 10.15 24.10 1.15
N THR A 211 9.81 22.82 1.23
CA THR A 211 10.57 21.85 2.04
C THR A 211 11.86 21.40 1.33
N ALA A 212 11.79 21.10 0.03
CA ALA A 212 12.98 20.81 -0.77
C ALA A 212 13.91 22.04 -0.87
N TYR A 213 13.33 23.25 -0.89
CA TYR A 213 14.07 24.51 -0.89
C TYR A 213 14.91 24.73 0.38
N LEU A 214 14.35 24.43 1.56
CA LEU A 214 15.08 24.61 2.82
C LEU A 214 16.24 23.62 2.99
N LEU A 215 16.14 22.42 2.41
CA LEU A 215 17.22 21.42 2.45
C LEU A 215 18.35 21.76 1.48
N LEU A 216 18.01 22.18 0.25
CA LEU A 216 19.00 22.55 -0.78
C LEU A 216 19.74 23.87 -0.49
N LYS A 217 19.20 24.73 0.38
CA LYS A 217 19.87 25.98 0.78
C LYS A 217 21.01 25.74 1.78
N SER A 218 21.12 24.54 2.37
CA SER A 218 21.96 24.32 3.54
C SER A 218 23.36 23.75 3.31
N GLU A 219 23.73 23.09 2.19
CA GLU A 219 25.15 22.79 1.95
C GLU A 219 25.49 22.24 0.55
N LYS A 220 26.69 22.62 0.07
CA LYS A 220 27.33 22.19 -1.17
C LYS A 220 27.72 20.70 -1.09
N LYS A 221 27.10 19.83 -1.92
CA LYS A 221 27.76 18.68 -2.60
C LYS A 221 26.78 17.92 -3.50
N THR A 222 26.67 18.37 -4.75
CA THR A 222 25.78 17.83 -5.79
C THR A 222 26.40 16.66 -6.57
N GLN A 223 26.83 15.60 -5.88
CA GLN A 223 27.34 14.39 -6.57
C GLN A 223 26.67 13.08 -6.14
N LEU A 224 26.16 12.98 -4.90
CA LEU A 224 25.57 11.73 -4.38
C LEU A 224 24.18 11.38 -4.94
N ILE A 225 23.44 12.34 -5.51
CA ILE A 225 22.07 12.10 -6.00
C ILE A 225 22.05 11.45 -7.40
N LYS A 226 23.12 11.60 -8.19
CA LYS A 226 23.18 11.01 -9.55
C LYS A 226 23.41 9.50 -9.54
N ASP A 227 24.09 8.97 -8.52
CA ASP A 227 24.47 7.56 -8.47
C ASP A 227 23.35 6.66 -7.90
N PHE A 228 22.32 7.23 -7.26
CA PHE A 228 21.21 6.46 -6.66
C PHE A 228 20.00 6.29 -7.59
N VAL A 229 20.04 6.88 -8.79
CA VAL A 229 18.97 6.80 -9.82
C VAL A 229 19.43 5.98 -11.04
N GLY A 230 20.60 5.35 -10.98
CA GLY A 230 21.06 4.33 -11.93
C GLY A 230 20.34 3.00 -11.78
#